data_AF-A9NJR9-F1
#
_entry.id   AF-A9NJR9-F1
#
_cell.length_a   1.000
_cell.length_b   1.000
_cell.length_c   1.000
_cell.angle_alpha   90.00
_cell.angle_beta   90.00
_cell.angle_gamma   90.00
#
_symmetry.space_group_name_H-M   'P 1'
#
loop_
_entity.id
_entity.type
_entity.pdbx_description
1 polymer ?
#
loop_
_entity_poly.entity_id
_entity_poly.type
_entity_poly.pdbx_seq_one_letter_code
_entity_poly.pdbx_strand_id
1 'polypeptide(L)' 'MPIIRSSFQFIAGTAFGIYLAQNYNVPNIQKLINTGLLMAKHYEENYRKPKKSNKSDDIDNDDH' A
#
# COMPACT_ATOMS: atom_id res chain seq x y z
N MET A 1 3.89 31.89 14.23
CA MET A 1 3.77 30.47 14.64
C MET A 1 3.28 29.62 13.47
N PRO A 2 4.18 29.07 12.63
CA PRO A 2 3.83 28.30 11.42
C PRO A 2 3.04 27.01 11.69
N ILE A 3 3.11 26.49 12.91
CA ILE A 3 2.40 25.28 13.36
C ILE A 3 0.88 25.48 13.27
N ILE A 4 0.36 26.65 13.67
CA ILE A 4 -1.09 26.93 13.70
C ILE A 4 -1.68 26.94 12.28
N ARG A 5 -0.92 27.42 11.29
CA ARG A 5 -1.34 27.46 9.88
C ARG A 5 -1.35 26.05 9.25
N SER A 6 -0.39 25.20 9.62
CA SER A 6 -0.35 23.80 9.18
C SER A 6 -1.46 22.97 9.83
N SER A 7 -1.69 23.14 11.13
CA SER A 7 -2.77 22.46 11.86
C SER A 7 -4.15 22.82 11.31
N PHE A 8 -4.37 24.08 10.90
CA PHE A 8 -5.63 24.48 10.29
C PHE A 8 -5.90 23.74 8.97
N GLN A 9 -4.90 23.60 8.10
CA GLN A 9 -5.06 22.86 6.84
C GLN A 9 -5.33 21.37 7.08
N PHE A 10 -4.69 20.79 8.09
CA PHE A 10 -4.94 19.40 8.48
C PHE A 10 -6.37 19.20 9.01
N ILE A 11 -6.82 20.07 9.90
CA ILE A 11 -8.17 20.02 10.49
C ILE A 11 -9.23 20.31 9.42
N ALA A 12 -9.02 21.32 8.58
CA ALA A 12 -9.92 21.66 7.48
C ALA A 12 -10.02 20.52 6.45
N GLY A 13 -8.90 19.91 6.08
CA GLY A 13 -8.87 18.75 5.19
C GLY A 13 -9.58 17.54 5.80
N THR A 14 -9.38 17.29 7.10
CA THR A 14 -10.05 16.20 7.83
C THR A 14 -11.56 16.42 7.90
N ALA A 15 -11.99 17.63 8.28
CA ALA A 15 -13.41 17.98 8.35
C ALA A 15 -14.09 17.91 6.97
N PHE A 16 -13.41 18.36 5.91
CA PHE A 16 -13.89 18.25 4.54
C PHE A 16 -14.01 16.78 4.09
N GLY A 17 -13.04 15.93 4.44
CA GLY A 17 -13.10 14.49 4.18
C GLY A 17 -14.27 13.81 4.89
N ILE A 18 -14.50 14.14 6.17
CA ILE A 18 -15.65 13.65 6.95
C ILE A 18 -16.97 14.12 6.31
N TYR A 19 -17.05 15.38 5.89
CA TYR A 19 -18.24 15.92 5.23
C TYR A 19 -18.53 15.19 3.91
N LEU A 20 -17.51 14.93 3.08
CA LEU A 20 -17.66 14.15 1.86
C LEU A 20 -18.13 12.71 2.16
N ALA A 21 -17.57 12.07 3.18
CA ALA A 21 -17.94 10.70 3.57
C ALA A 21 -19.37 10.58 4.12
N GLN A 22 -19.90 11.67 4.71
CA GLN A 22 -21.26 11.73 5.20
C GLN A 22 -22.27 12.18 4.11
N ASN A 23 -21.88 13.13 3.25
CA ASN A 23 -22.78 13.77 2.27
C ASN A 23 -22.86 13.02 0.93
N TYR A 24 -21.80 12.31 0.55
CA TYR A 24 -21.94 11.25 -0.44
C TYR A 24 -22.27 9.99 0.33
N ASN A 25 -23.38 9.35 -0.02
CA ASN A 25 -23.73 8.02 0.48
C ASN A 25 -22.74 7.03 -0.13
N VAL A 26 -21.45 7.10 0.28
CA VAL A 26 -20.33 6.55 -0.48
C VAL A 26 -20.56 5.05 -0.54
N PRO A 27 -20.93 4.49 -1.71
CA PRO A 27 -21.31 3.09 -1.78
C PRO A 27 -20.05 2.28 -1.48
N ASN A 28 -20.01 1.66 -0.29
CA ASN A 28 -18.97 0.75 0.18
C ASN A 28 -17.55 1.07 -0.34
N ILE A 29 -16.89 2.08 0.23
CA ILE A 29 -15.44 2.28 0.08
C ILE A 29 -14.69 0.98 0.45
N GLN A 30 -15.28 0.15 1.31
CA GLN A 30 -14.85 -1.23 1.56
C GLN A 30 -14.68 -2.08 0.29
N LYS A 31 -15.57 -1.98 -0.71
CA LYS A 31 -15.43 -2.70 -1.98
C LYS A 31 -14.23 -2.18 -2.77
N LEU A 32 -14.02 -0.86 -2.78
CA LEU A 32 -12.87 -0.26 -3.47
C LEU A 32 -11.55 -0.68 -2.80
N ILE A 33 -11.49 -0.65 -1.46
CA ILE A 33 -10.33 -1.10 -0.70
C ILE A 33 -10.10 -2.59 -0.92
N ASN A 34 -11.13 -3.43 -0.80
CA ASN A 34 -11.00 -4.88 -1.01
C ASN A 34 -10.50 -5.18 -2.42
N THR A 35 -11.04 -4.52 -3.45
CA THR A 35 -10.60 -4.70 -4.84
C THR A 35 -9.17 -4.20 -5.03
N GLY A 36 -8.82 -3.05 -4.46
CA GLY A 36 -7.45 -2.51 -4.49
C GLY A 36 -6.44 -3.42 -3.79
N LEU A 37 -6.81 -4.03 -2.66
CA LEU A 37 -5.97 -4.96 -1.91
C LEU A 37 -5.82 -6.30 -2.65
N LEU A 38 -6.88 -6.78 -3.29
CA LEU A 38 -6.84 -7.96 -4.15
C LEU A 38 -5.97 -7.71 -5.39
N MET A 39 -6.10 -6.53 -6.01
CA MET A 39 -5.27 -6.11 -7.14
C MET A 39 -3.81 -5.91 -6.72
N ALA A 40 -3.55 -5.33 -5.55
CA ALA A 40 -2.21 -5.18 -5.00
C ALA A 40 -1.55 -6.53 -4.69
N LYS A 41 -2.30 -7.48 -4.11
CA LYS A 41 -1.83 -8.86 -3.95
C LYS A 41 -1.57 -9.53 -5.28
N HIS A 42 -2.47 -9.37 -6.25
CA HIS A 42 -2.28 -9.94 -7.59
C HIS A 42 -1.06 -9.33 -8.30
N TYR A 43 -0.82 -8.04 -8.09
CA TYR A 43 0.37 -7.35 -8.59
C TYR A 43 1.63 -7.82 -7.86
N GLU A 44 1.60 -7.94 -6.53
CA GLU A 44 2.69 -8.48 -5.73
C GLU A 44 3.01 -9.91 -6.16
N GLU A 45 2.01 -10.76 -6.38
CA GLU A 45 2.16 -12.16 -6.75
C GLU A 45 2.67 -12.32 -8.19
N ASN A 46 2.14 -11.53 -9.14
CA ASN A 46 2.64 -11.51 -10.53
C ASN A 46 4.04 -10.90 -10.65
N TYR A 47 4.37 -9.90 -9.82
CA TYR A 47 5.66 -9.22 -9.85
C TYR A 47 6.67 -9.81 -8.86
N ARG A 48 6.27 -10.83 -8.07
CA ARG A 48 7.18 -11.60 -7.21
C ARG A 48 8.13 -12.34 -8.13
N LYS A 49 9.36 -11.80 -8.25
CA LYS A 49 10.47 -12.53 -8.85
C LYS A 49 10.46 -13.95 -8.26
N PRO A 50 10.45 -15.02 -9.08
CA PRO A 50 10.53 -16.38 -8.56
C PRO A 50 11.70 -16.42 -7.58
N LYS A 51 11.44 -16.92 -6.37
CA LYS A 51 12.46 -17.11 -5.35
C LYS A 51 13.60 -17.85 -6.04
N LYS A 52 14.77 -17.22 -6.15
CA LYS A 52 15.98 -17.92 -6.58
C LYS A 52 16.26 -18.93 -5.48
N SER A 53 15.69 -20.13 -5.61
CA SER A 53 16.05 -21.30 -4.83
C SER A 53 17.39 -21.81 -5.37
N ASN A 54 18.44 -21.03 -5.16
CA ASN A 54 19.77 -21.60 -5.05
C ASN A 54 20.03 -21.66 -3.54
N LYS A 55 19.41 -22.66 -2.92
CA LYS A 55 19.82 -23.19 -1.63
C LYS A 55 20.86 -24.28 -1.95
N SER A 56 21.92 -24.36 -1.15
CA SER A 56 23.20 -25.08 -1.31
C SER A 56 24.27 -24.16 -1.91
N ASP A 57 25.11 -23.50 -1.10
CA ASP A 57 26.00 -24.06 -0.08
C ASP A 57 26.83 -25.22 -0.68
N ASP A 58 28.14 -24.96 -0.75
CA ASP A 58 29.26 -25.91 -0.78
C ASP A 58 29.63 -26.64 -2.10
N ILE A 59 30.96 -26.65 -2.31
CA ILE A 59 31.80 -27.46 -3.22
C ILE A 59 32.01 -26.89 -4.64
N ASP A 60 33.06 -26.08 -4.78
CA ASP A 60 33.99 -26.18 -5.90
C ASP A 60 35.41 -25.92 -5.37
N ASN A 61 35.91 -26.88 -4.57
CA ASN A 61 37.32 -27.28 -4.67
C ASN A 61 37.31 -28.34 -5.78
N ASP A 62 37.93 -28.06 -6.92
CA ASP A 62 38.91 -28.93 -7.57
C ASP A 62 39.31 -28.36 -8.95
N ASP A 63 40.64 -28.29 -9.13
CA ASP A 63 41.38 -28.45 -10.38
C ASP A 63 41.14 -27.49 -11.57
N HIS A 64 42.03 -26.51 -11.74
CA HIS A 64 43.13 -26.57 -12.73
C HIS A 64 44.19 -25.45 -12.53
#